data_AF-A0A956MJM2-F1
#
_entry.id   AF-A0A956MJM2-F1
#
_cell.length_a   1.000
_cell.length_b   1.000
_cell.length_c   1.000
_cell.angle_alpha   90.00
_cell.angle_beta   90.00
_cell.angle_gamma   90.00
#
_symmetry.space_group_name_H-M   'P 1'
#
loop_
_entity.id
_entity.type
_entity.pdbx_description
1 polymer ?
#
loop_
_entity_poly.entity_id
_entity_poly.type
_entity_poly.pdbx_seq_one_letter_code
_entity_poly.pdbx_strand_id
1 'polypeptide(L)' 'DDEDVVFVAEGPGVYRAVAVTAVPVREGRVAVRGVPAGAEIVTEGAYFLKAALEVAAAGGEGGA' A
#
# COMPACT_ATOMS: atom_id res chain seq x y z
N ASP A 1 -6.39 9.99 -11.10
CA ASP A 1 -5.59 8.77 -11.09
C ASP A 1 -5.66 8.13 -9.72
N ASP A 2 -6.18 6.90 -9.64
CA ASP A 2 -5.98 6.04 -8.47
C ASP A 2 -4.53 5.56 -8.57
N GLU A 3 -3.63 6.09 -7.72
CA GLU A 3 -2.28 5.53 -7.61
C GLU A 3 -2.36 4.17 -6.93
N ASP A 4 -1.76 3.14 -7.53
CA ASP A 4 -1.67 1.82 -6.90
C ASP A 4 -0.82 1.91 -5.64
N VAL A 5 -1.30 1.34 -4.54
CA VAL A 5 -0.60 1.34 -3.25
C VAL A 5 -0.34 -0.08 -2.80
N VAL A 6 0.88 -0.33 -2.33
CA VAL A 6 1.23 -1.53 -1.57
C VAL A 6 1.63 -1.16 -0.15
N PHE A 7 1.47 -2.11 0.76
CA PHE A 7 1.90 -1.93 2.15
C PHE A 7 3.17 -2.74 2.39
N VAL A 8 4.19 -2.07 2.95
CA VAL A 8 5.45 -2.68 3.34
C VAL A 8 5.48 -2.79 4.87
N ALA A 9 5.86 -3.96 5.39
CA ALA A 9 6.12 -4.14 6.81
C ALA A 9 7.50 -3.56 7.15
N GLU A 10 7.54 -2.57 8.06
CA GLU A 10 8.78 -2.00 8.59
C GLU A 10 9.13 -2.56 9.98
N GLY A 11 8.18 -3.25 10.61
CA GLY A 11 8.34 -3.91 11.90
C GLY A 11 7.01 -4.50 12.40
N PRO A 12 6.99 -5.12 13.59
CA PRO A 12 5.79 -5.77 14.12
C PRO A 12 4.62 -4.79 14.27
N GLY A 13 3.58 -4.98 13.46
CA GLY A 13 2.38 -4.13 13.46
C GLY A 13 2.58 -2.73 12.86
N VAL A 14 3.74 -2.45 12.25
CA VAL A 14 4.05 -1.17 11.62
C VAL A 14 4.11 -1.38 10.11
N TYR A 15 3.17 -0.72 9.41
CA TYR A 15 3.01 -0.82 7.97
C TYR A 15 3.11 0.55 7.33
N ARG A 16 3.83 0.62 6.22
CA ARG A 16 3.98 1.84 5.43
C ARG A 16 3.31 1.67 4.08
N ALA A 17 2.42 2.59 3.74
CA ALA A 17 1.87 2.71 2.39
C ALA A 17 2.94 3.24 1.44
N VAL A 18 3.13 2.56 0.31
CA VAL A 18 4.06 2.94 -0.74
C VAL A 18 3.28 3.00 -2.05
N ALA A 19 3.24 4.18 -2.65
CA ALA A 19 2.73 4.36 -4.00
C ALA A 19 3.64 3.63 -4.99
N VAL A 20 3.05 2.86 -5.88
CA VAL A 20 3.75 2.03 -6.87
C VAL A 20 3.15 2.21 -8.25
N THR A 21 3.94 1.88 -9.26
CA THR A 21 3.43 1.68 -10.61
C THR A 21 3.24 0.20 -10.85
N ALA A 22 1.99 -0.23 -11.02
CA ALA A 22 1.67 -1.59 -11.44
C ALA A 22 1.87 -1.74 -12.96
N VAL A 23 2.61 -2.75 -13.35
CA VAL A 23 2.79 -3.17 -14.75
C VAL A 23 2.24 -4.59 -14.87
N PRO A 24 1.11 -4.80 -15.57
CA PRO A 24 0.56 -6.14 -15.74
C PRO A 24 1.55 -7.04 -16.48
N VAL A 25 1.78 -8.23 -15.95
CA VAL A 25 2.57 -9.28 -16.57
C VAL A 25 1.60 -10.38 -17.05
N ARG A 26 2.07 -11.25 -17.95
CA ARG A 26 1.29 -12.42 -18.40
C ARG A 26 0.99 -13.35 -17.21
N GLU A 27 -0.11 -14.09 -17.31
CA GLU A 27 -0.51 -15.14 -16.34
C GLU A 27 -0.84 -14.65 -14.91
N GLY A 28 -1.63 -13.57 -14.79
CA GLY A 28 -2.17 -13.15 -13.48
C GLY A 28 -1.12 -12.61 -12.51
N ARG A 29 0.09 -12.32 -13.00
CA ARG A 29 1.16 -11.68 -12.24
C ARG A 29 1.19 -10.19 -12.55
N VAL A 30 1.56 -9.40 -11.55
CA VAL A 30 1.75 -7.95 -11.68
C VAL A 30 3.17 -7.63 -11.24
N ALA A 31 3.92 -6.94 -12.08
CA ALA A 31 5.20 -6.37 -11.69
C ALA A 31 4.94 -4.99 -11.07
N VAL A 32 5.61 -4.69 -9.96
CA VAL A 32 5.49 -3.39 -9.30
C VAL A 32 6.83 -2.67 -9.31
N ARG A 33 6.80 -1.36 -9.49
CA ARG A 33 7.96 -0.48 -9.35
C ARG A 33 7.73 0.52 -8.23
N GLY A 34 8.79 0.85 -7.48
CA GLY A 34 8.73 1.81 -6.37
C GLY A 34 8.92 1.16 -4.99
N VAL A 35 8.94 -0.18 -4.90
CA VAL A 35 9.20 -0.90 -3.65
C VAL A 35 10.70 -1.10 -3.43
N PRO A 36 11.24 -0.82 -2.23
CA PRO A 36 12.63 -1.11 -1.90
C PRO A 36 12.94 -2.61 -2.06
N ALA A 37 14.14 -2.91 -2.58
CA ALA A 37 14.58 -4.30 -2.70
C ALA A 37 14.69 -4.95 -1.31
N GLY A 38 14.16 -6.17 -1.17
CA GLY A 38 14.15 -6.90 0.10
C GLY A 38 13.07 -6.46 1.08
N ALA A 39 12.21 -5.50 0.72
CA ALA A 39 11.06 -5.13 1.54
C ALA A 39 10.03 -6.27 1.61
N GLU A 40 9.48 -6.48 2.81
CA GLU A 40 8.38 -7.42 3.02
C GLU A 40 7.05 -6.75 2.65
N ILE A 41 6.40 -7.24 1.60
CA ILE A 41 5.12 -6.73 1.12
C ILE A 41 3.99 -7.50 1.80
N VAL A 42 3.01 -6.77 2.31
CA VAL A 42 1.80 -7.34 2.90
C VAL A 42 0.84 -7.73 1.77
N THR A 43 0.61 -9.03 1.59
CA THR A 43 -0.35 -9.56 0.61
C THR A 43 -1.67 -9.99 1.23
N GLU A 44 -1.68 -10.31 2.52
CA GLU A 44 -2.89 -10.68 3.27
C GLU A 44 -3.35 -9.52 4.16
N GLY A 45 -4.64 -9.20 4.14
CA GLY A 45 -5.20 -8.12 4.95
C GLY A 45 -4.91 -6.69 4.44
N ALA A 46 -4.25 -6.53 3.28
CA ALA A 46 -3.97 -5.24 2.67
C ALA A 46 -5.23 -4.37 2.44
N TYR A 47 -6.39 -5.00 2.23
CA TYR A 47 -7.68 -4.31 2.17
C TYR A 47 -8.00 -3.52 3.44
N PHE A 48 -7.79 -4.12 4.62
CA PHE A 48 -8.06 -3.46 5.90
C PHE A 48 -7.08 -2.31 6.15
N LEU A 49 -5.82 -2.46 5.73
CA LEU A 49 -4.82 -1.40 5.80
C LEU A 49 -5.20 -0.21 4.91
N LYS A 50 -5.68 -0.48 3.68
CA LYS A 50 -6.19 0.58 2.79
C LYS A 50 -7.39 1.31 3.41
N ALA A 51 -8.38 0.58 3.90
CA ALA A 51 -9.55 1.19 4.54
C ALA A 51 -9.17 2.04 5.77
N ALA A 52 -8.26 1.56 6.62
CA ALA A 52 -7.77 2.33 7.76
C ALA A 52 -7.04 3.61 7.34
N LEU A 53 -6.23 3.54 6.27
CA LEU A 53 -5.54 4.70 5.70
C LEU A 53 -6.53 5.74 5.15
N GLU A 54 -7.56 5.30 4.43
CA GLU A 54 -8.60 6.17 3.88
C GLU A 54 -9.41 6.86 4.98
N VAL A 55 -9.78 6.12 6.04
CA VAL A 55 -10.45 6.69 7.22
C VAL A 55 -9.55 7.72 7.91
N ALA A 56 -8.26 7.43 8.07
CA ALA A 56 -7.30 8.36 8.66
C ALA A 56 -7.13 9.63 7.81
N ALA A 57 -7.09 9.50 6.48
CA ALA A 57 -7.01 10.63 5.56
C ALA A 57 -8.28 11.50 5.62
N ALA A 58 -9.45 10.89 5.61
CA ALA A 58 -10.74 11.59 5.71
C ALA A 58 -10.97 12.26 7.08
N GLY A 59 -10.43 11.70 8.15
CA GLY A 59 -10.52 12.24 9.51
C GLY A 59 -9.58 13.43 9.79
N GLY A 60 -8.63 13.72 8.89
CA GLY A 60 -7.66 14.81 9.03
C GLY A 60 -8.18 16.20 8.63
N GLU A 61 -9.32 16.28 7.93
CA GLU A 61 -9.94 17.55 7.50
C GLU A 61 -11.01 18.00 8.50
N GLY A 62 -10.62 18.34 9.73
CA GLY A 62 -11.61 18.74 10.75
C GLY A 62 -11.06 19.34 12.05
N GLY A 63 -9.88 19.97 12.02
CA GLY A 63 -9.29 20.58 13.22
C GLY A 63 -8.63 21.93 12.95
N ALA A 64 -9.44 22.99 12.88
CA ALA A 64 -9.03 24.38 13.07
C ALA A 64 -10.10 25.12 13.87
#